data_AF-A0A7S7NNP8-F1
#
_entry.id   AF-A0A7S7NNP8-F1
#
_cell.length_a   1.000
_cell.length_b   1.000
_cell.length_c   1.000
_cell.angle_alpha   90.00
_cell.angle_beta   90.00
_cell.angle_gamma   90.00
#
_symmetry.space_group_name_H-M   'P 1'
#
loop_
_entity.id
_entity.type
_entity.pdbx_description
1 polymer ?
#
loop_
_entity_poly.entity_id
_entity_poly.type
_entity_poly.pdbx_seq_one_letter_code
_entity_poly.pdbx_strand_id
1 'polypeptide(L)' 'MPLPSSEFLSPPQTTTILTMQLRKGDLRQYGLDVPAPLTSELVRVDFVVGDDGLARAMRLVR' A
#
# COMPACT_ATOMS: atom_id res chain seq x y z
N MET A 1 1.33 -6.87 1.37
CA MET A 1 0.69 -7.59 0.26
C MET A 1 1.03 -6.90 -1.05
N PRO A 2 1.21 -7.66 -2.15
CA PRO A 2 1.38 -7.08 -3.48
C PRO A 2 0.11 -6.32 -3.89
N LEU A 3 0.28 -5.27 -4.70
CA LEU A 3 -0.85 -4.51 -5.26
C LEU A 3 -1.36 -5.22 -6.51
N PRO A 4 -2.69 -5.35 -6.72
CA PRO A 4 -3.24 -5.94 -7.94
C PRO A 4 -2.76 -5.24 -9.22
N SER A 5 -2.60 -3.91 -9.17
CA SER A 5 -2.07 -3.10 -10.27
C SER A 5 -0.60 -3.38 -10.63
N SER A 6 0.12 -4.14 -9.80
CA SER A 6 1.56 -4.39 -9.97
C SER A 6 1.89 -5.75 -10.60
N GLU A 7 0.89 -6.62 -10.84
CA GLU A 7 1.09 -8.01 -11.28
C GLU A 7 1.85 -8.13 -12.62
N PHE A 8 1.74 -7.12 -13.49
CA PHE A 8 2.40 -7.08 -14.80
C PHE A 8 3.60 -6.14 -14.86
N LEU A 9 4.00 -5.54 -13.74
CA LEU A 9 5.17 -4.66 -13.70
C LEU A 9 6.44 -5.49 -13.63
N SER A 10 7.47 -5.05 -14.35
CA SER A 10 8.80 -5.63 -14.21
C SER A 10 9.30 -5.47 -12.76
N PRO A 11 10.10 -6.43 -12.26
CA PRO A 11 10.74 -6.30 -10.96
C PRO A 11 11.60 -5.03 -10.91
N PRO A 12 11.47 -4.20 -9.87
CA PRO A 12 12.27 -2.99 -9.76
C PRO A 12 13.73 -3.32 -9.41
N GLN A 13 14.67 -2.48 -9.84
CA GLN A 13 16.08 -2.65 -9.46
C GLN A 13 16.33 -2.19 -8.03
N THR A 14 15.62 -1.14 -7.61
CA THR A 14 15.64 -0.64 -6.23
C THR A 14 14.22 -0.32 -5.77
N THR A 15 14.01 -0.40 -4.47
CA THR A 15 12.71 -0.10 -3.85
C THR A 15 12.85 0.91 -2.74
N THR A 16 11.91 1.84 -2.68
CA THR A 16 11.75 2.80 -1.58
C THR A 16 10.50 2.45 -0.78
N ILE A 17 10.58 2.61 0.55
CA ILE A 17 9.42 2.49 1.43
C ILE A 17 8.89 3.88 1.74
N LEU A 18 7.63 4.13 1.39
CA LEU A 18 6.92 5.37 1.71
C LEU A 18 5.86 5.10 2.76
N THR A 19 5.97 5.75 3.91
CA THR A 19 4.99 5.68 4.99
C THR A 19 4.01 6.84 4.89
N MET A 20 2.72 6.56 4.77
CA MET A 20 1.66 7.56 4.60
C MET A 20 0.48 7.29 5.53
N GLN A 21 -0.33 8.31 5.78
CA GLN A 21 -1.64 8.15 6.41
C GLN A 21 -2.73 8.20 5.34
N LEU A 22 -3.58 7.17 5.31
CA LEU A 22 -4.68 7.06 4.35
C LEU A 22 -6.00 6.88 5.09
N ARG A 23 -7.10 7.36 4.48
CA ARG A 23 -8.43 7.04 4.96
C ARG A 23 -8.69 5.56 4.71
N LYS A 24 -9.39 4.90 5.63
CA LYS A 24 -9.75 3.49 5.46
C LYS A 24 -10.51 3.19 4.18
N GLY A 25 -11.41 4.08 3.77
CA GLY A 25 -12.21 3.91 2.55
C GLY A 25 -11.34 3.79 1.30
N ASP A 26 -10.21 4.50 1.28
CA ASP A 26 -9.29 4.53 0.16
C ASP A 26 -8.49 3.23 0.03
N LEU A 27 -8.42 2.39 1.07
CA LEU A 27 -7.62 1.16 1.03
C LEU A 27 -8.25 0.05 0.19
N ARG A 28 -9.57 0.09 -0.02
CA ARG A 28 -10.26 -0.87 -0.87
C ARG A 28 -9.80 -0.80 -2.32
N GLN A 29 -9.44 0.39 -2.82
CA GLN A 29 -8.94 0.55 -4.19
C GLN A 29 -7.63 -0.21 -4.44
N TYR A 30 -6.91 -0.53 -3.37
CA TYR A 30 -5.66 -1.29 -3.40
C TYR A 30 -5.86 -2.77 -3.01
N GLY A 31 -7.10 -3.22 -2.83
CA GLY A 31 -7.44 -4.60 -2.46
C GLY A 31 -7.26 -4.92 -0.96
N LEU A 32 -7.09 -3.91 -0.12
CA LEU A 32 -7.00 -4.10 1.34
C LEU A 32 -8.36 -3.88 1.99
N ASP A 33 -8.89 -4.95 2.60
CA ASP A 33 -9.96 -4.81 3.58
C ASP A 33 -9.37 -4.50 4.96
N VAL A 34 -9.68 -3.30 5.44
CA VAL A 34 -9.27 -2.86 6.78
C VAL A 34 -10.17 -3.54 7.81
N PRO A 35 -9.62 -4.27 8.80
CA PRO A 35 -10.43 -4.87 9.85
C PRO A 35 -11.28 -3.82 10.57
N ALA A 36 -12.56 -4.12 10.76
CA ALA A 36 -13.52 -3.31 11.51
C ALA A 36 -13.05 -2.81 12.89
N PRO A 37 -12.22 -3.52 13.69
CA PRO A 37 -11.82 -3.03 15.02
C PRO A 37 -10.90 -1.80 15.03
N LEU A 38 -10.38 -1.34 13.89
CA LEU A 38 -9.67 -0.06 13.86
C LEU A 38 -10.68 1.06 14.11
N THR A 39 -10.49 1.88 15.15
CA THR A 39 -11.35 3.03 15.49
C THR A 39 -10.96 4.31 14.73
N SER A 40 -9.67 4.49 14.40
CA SER A 40 -9.17 5.68 13.71
C SER A 40 -9.60 5.74 12.25
N GLU A 41 -10.12 6.86 11.76
CA GLU A 41 -10.48 7.05 10.33
C GLU A 41 -9.25 6.99 9.41
N LEU A 42 -8.11 7.47 9.91
CA LEU A 42 -6.81 7.42 9.24
C LEU A 42 -6.00 6.23 9.74
N VAL A 43 -5.35 5.52 8.83
CA VAL A 43 -4.44 4.43 9.15
C VAL A 43 -3.10 4.66 8.49
N ARG A 44 -2.04 4.24 9.17
CA ARG A 44 -0.68 4.32 8.64
C ARG A 44 -0.42 3.13 7.72
N VAL A 45 0.18 3.41 6.58
CA VAL A 45 0.43 2.43 5.52
C VAL A 45 1.84 2.63 4.99
N ASP A 46 2.56 1.53 4.80
CA ASP A 46 3.81 1.54 4.04
C ASP A 46 3.52 1.09 2.61
N PHE A 47 4.02 1.83 1.64
CA PHE A 47 4.09 1.43 0.24
C PHE A 47 5.52 1.06 -0.13
N VAL A 48 5.67 -0.04 -0.87
CA VAL A 48 6.91 -0.37 -1.56
C VAL A 48 6.78 0.19 -2.97
N VAL A 49 7.66 1.12 -3.33
CA VAL A 49 7.67 1.81 -4.62
C VAL A 49 8.96 1.48 -5.36
N GLY A 50 8.85 1.11 -6.63
CA GLY A 50 10.00 0.84 -7.49
C GLY A 50 10.75 2.11 -7.88
N ASP A 51 11.93 1.94 -8.48
CA ASP A 51 12.71 3.01 -9.12
C ASP A 51 12.00 3.67 -10.29
N ASP A 52 11.01 3.00 -10.87
CA ASP A 52 10.08 3.55 -11.87
C ASP A 52 8.96 4.43 -11.28
N GLY A 53 8.93 4.59 -9.95
CA GLY A 53 7.91 5.37 -9.25
C GLY A 53 6.57 4.66 -9.07
N LEU A 54 6.44 3.41 -9.52
CA LEU A 54 5.19 2.66 -9.42
C LEU A 54 5.15 1.79 -8.15
N ALA A 55 4.00 1.77 -7.48
CA ALA A 55 3.81 1.00 -6.26
C ALA A 55 3.70 -0.51 -6.57
N ARG A 56 4.42 -1.33 -5.80
CA ARG A 56 4.45 -2.80 -5.94
C ARG A 56 3.69 -3.51 -4.84
N ALA A 57 3.79 -3.00 -3.62
CA ALA A 57 3.18 -3.63 -2.47
C ALA A 57 2.77 -2.57 -1.45
N MET A 58 1.88 -2.95 -0.56
CA MET A 58 1.53 -2.14 0.59
C MET A 58 1.34 -3.01 1.84
N ARG A 59 1.50 -2.42 3.01
CA ARG A 59 1.12 -3.03 4.28
C ARG A 59 0.53 -2.00 5.24
N LEU A 60 -0.45 -2.43 6.03
CA LEU A 60 -0.89 -1.67 7.19
C LEU A 60 0.22 -1.66 8.23
N VAL A 61 0.48 -0.50 8.80
CA VAL A 61 1.39 -0.30 9.93
C VAL A 61 0.52 -0.12 11.17
N ARG A 62 0.72 -0.98 12.17
CA ARG A 62 0.03 -0.93 13.46
C ARG A 62 0.83 -0.09 14.45
#